data_AF-A0A2N7NDB0-F1
#
_entry.id   AF-A0A2N7NDB0-F1
#
_cell.length_a   1.000
_cell.length_b   1.000
_cell.length_c   1.000
_cell.angle_alpha   90.00
_cell.angle_beta   90.00
_cell.angle_gamma   90.00
#
_symmetry.space_group_name_H-M   'P 1'
#
loop_
_entity.id
_entity.type
_entity.pdbx_description
1 polymer ?
#
loop_
_entity_poly.entity_id
_entity_poly.type
_entity_poly.pdbx_seq_one_letter_code
_entity_poly.pdbx_strand_id
1 'polypeptide(L)'
;MKFTEHHDVQLLPFNMYCNRPLGITINSKYGGLKYQHQGVDIIETYNLSLQIDELRLYESRHSSQLTSPVMINSSGVIPFSQQGSLRVALENSLRFAGYYQDVIEIEVYPSIHSVTK
;
A
#
# COMPACT_ATOMS: atom_id res chain seq x y z
N MET A 1 6.07 -16.36 -30.14
CA MET A 1 5.01 -15.75 -29.33
C MET A 1 5.62 -14.66 -28.45
N LYS A 2 5.15 -13.42 -28.62
CA LYS A 2 5.34 -12.26 -27.72
C LYS A 2 4.75 -12.52 -26.33
N PHE A 3 5.44 -13.13 -25.36
CA PHE A 3 4.97 -13.07 -23.97
C PHE A 3 5.19 -11.65 -23.47
N THR A 4 4.15 -10.81 -23.55
CA THR A 4 4.12 -9.55 -22.81
C THR A 4 3.86 -9.91 -21.35
N GLU A 5 4.93 -9.89 -20.54
CA GLU A 5 4.85 -9.92 -19.08
C GLU A 5 4.04 -8.70 -18.61
N HIS A 6 2.72 -8.84 -18.54
CA HIS A 6 1.94 -8.02 -17.64
C HIS A 6 2.45 -8.35 -16.25
N HIS A 7 3.32 -7.49 -15.72
CA HIS A 7 3.71 -7.56 -14.32
C HIS A 7 2.41 -7.55 -13.53
N ASP A 8 2.21 -8.53 -12.65
CA ASP A 8 1.01 -8.72 -11.83
C ASP A 8 0.87 -7.52 -10.87
N VAL A 9 0.34 -6.45 -11.42
CA VAL A 9 0.26 -5.13 -10.81
C VAL A 9 -1.20 -4.76 -10.73
N GLN A 10 -1.68 -4.60 -9.51
CA GLN A 10 -3.01 -4.08 -9.24
C GLN A 10 -2.88 -2.61 -8.80
N LEU A 11 -3.62 -1.74 -9.47
CA LEU A 11 -3.78 -0.35 -9.08
C LEU A 11 -5.16 -0.15 -8.45
N LEU A 12 -5.20 0.52 -7.30
CA LEU A 12 -6.41 0.88 -6.57
C LEU A 12 -6.44 2.41 -6.40
N PRO A 13 -7.14 3.14 -7.27
CA PRO A 13 -7.30 4.58 -7.12
C PRO A 13 -8.23 4.91 -5.96
N PHE A 14 -7.95 6.01 -5.26
CA PHE A 14 -8.81 6.53 -4.20
C PHE A 14 -8.84 8.06 -4.20
N ASN A 15 -9.91 8.63 -3.65
CA ASN A 15 -10.06 10.06 -3.46
C ASN A 15 -9.96 10.40 -1.97
N MET A 16 -9.31 11.52 -1.67
CA MET A 16 -9.20 12.04 -0.31
C MET A 16 -9.68 13.48 -0.26
N TYR A 17 -10.52 13.77 0.73
CA TYR A 17 -11.11 15.09 0.96
C TYR A 17 -10.64 15.61 2.31
N CYS A 18 -9.45 16.21 2.35
CA CYS A 18 -8.83 16.75 3.55
C CYS A 18 -8.02 17.99 3.21
N ASN A 19 -8.17 19.07 3.98
CA ASN A 19 -7.41 20.33 3.83
C ASN A 19 -6.46 20.59 5.01
N ARG A 20 -6.07 19.55 5.73
CA ARG A 20 -5.18 19.61 6.90
C ARG A 20 -4.10 18.55 6.80
N PRO A 21 -2.97 18.73 7.51
CA PRO A 21 -1.98 17.68 7.68
C PRO A 21 -2.65 16.39 8.14
N LEU A 22 -2.19 15.28 7.60
CA LEU A 22 -2.71 13.95 7.87
C LEU A 22 -1.56 12.96 8.09
N GLY A 23 -1.82 12.00 8.96
CA GLY A 23 -1.04 10.79 9.11
C GLY A 23 -1.75 9.65 8.40
N ILE A 24 -0.97 8.79 7.74
CA ILE A 24 -1.42 7.55 7.13
C ILE A 24 -0.66 6.43 7.80
N THR A 25 -1.36 5.44 8.35
CA THR A 25 -0.77 4.17 8.80
C THR A 25 -1.10 3.10 7.80
N ILE A 26 -0.12 2.25 7.49
CA ILE A 26 -0.28 1.10 6.60
C ILE A 26 0.30 -0.14 7.28
N ASN A 27 -0.46 -1.23 7.29
CA ASN A 27 -0.04 -2.55 7.73
C ASN A 27 -0.67 -3.64 6.86
N SER A 28 -0.04 -4.81 6.85
CA SER A 28 -0.51 -6.03 6.22
C SER A 28 -0.67 -7.09 7.30
N LYS A 29 -1.80 -7.80 7.27
CA LYS A 29 -2.12 -8.85 8.25
C LYS A 29 -1.09 -9.98 8.27
N TYR A 30 -0.55 -10.35 7.11
CA TYR A 30 0.40 -11.46 6.98
C TYR A 30 1.78 -11.03 6.50
N GLY A 31 1.99 -9.75 6.19
CA GLY A 31 3.20 -9.26 5.53
C GLY A 31 3.35 -9.74 4.09
N GLY A 32 2.26 -10.12 3.43
CA GLY A 32 2.28 -10.74 2.10
C GLY A 32 1.04 -11.59 1.83
N LEU A 33 0.96 -12.11 0.61
CA LEU A 33 -0.12 -12.98 0.15
C LEU A 33 0.01 -14.39 0.76
N LYS A 34 -0.89 -14.73 1.68
CA LYS A 34 -0.93 -16.04 2.33
C LYS A 34 -1.68 -17.05 1.48
N TYR A 35 -1.03 -18.18 1.18
CA TYR A 35 -1.65 -19.30 0.46
C TYR A 35 -2.75 -19.96 1.33
N GLN A 36 -3.96 -20.10 0.77
CA GLN A 36 -5.14 -20.59 1.47
C GLN A 36 -5.28 -22.11 1.35
N HIS A 37 -4.29 -22.85 1.85
CA HIS A 37 -4.33 -24.32 1.89
C HIS A 37 -3.98 -24.85 3.28
N GLN A 38 -4.71 -25.88 3.72
CA GLN A 38 -4.54 -26.44 5.07
C GLN A 38 -3.15 -27.07 5.22
N GLY A 39 -2.48 -26.77 6.34
CA GLY A 39 -1.18 -27.34 6.68
C GLY A 39 0.02 -26.73 5.92
N VAL A 40 -0.20 -25.69 5.11
CA VAL A 40 0.86 -25.02 4.35
C VAL A 40 0.91 -23.55 4.74
N ASP A 41 2.05 -23.09 5.26
CA ASP A 41 2.27 -21.69 5.62
C ASP A 41 3.23 -21.04 4.63
N ILE A 42 2.68 -20.62 3.49
CA ILE A 42 3.41 -19.92 2.43
C ILE A 42 2.88 -18.49 2.35
N ILE A 43 3.81 -17.55 2.38
CA ILE A 43 3.56 -16.12 2.24
C ILE A 43 4.41 -15.63 1.07
N GLU A 44 3.74 -15.21 -0.01
CA GLU A 44 4.40 -14.60 -1.17
C GLU A 44 4.40 -13.09 -1.01
N THR A 45 5.55 -12.47 -1.18
CA THR A 45 5.71 -11.04 -0.90
C THR A 45 5.38 -10.20 -2.12
N TYR A 46 5.00 -8.95 -1.86
CA TYR A 46 4.71 -7.96 -2.89
C TYR A 46 5.27 -6.60 -2.47
N ASN A 47 5.44 -5.72 -3.45
CA ASN A 47 5.69 -4.31 -3.20
C ASN A 47 4.39 -3.54 -3.15
N LEU A 48 4.21 -2.78 -2.09
CA LEU A 48 3.12 -1.84 -1.92
C LEU A 48 3.64 -0.43 -2.11
N SER A 49 3.05 0.33 -3.04
CA SER A 49 3.37 1.73 -3.24
C SER A 49 2.12 2.59 -3.04
N LEU A 50 2.25 3.65 -2.25
CA LEU A 50 1.24 4.68 -2.04
C LEU A 50 1.72 5.96 -2.71
N GLN A 51 0.89 6.51 -3.60
CA GLN A 51 1.16 7.78 -4.28
C GLN A 51 -0.02 8.73 -4.07
N ILE A 52 0.28 9.97 -3.66
CA ILE A 52 -0.68 11.09 -3.60
C ILE A 52 0.04 12.30 -4.17
N ASP A 53 -0.25 12.62 -5.43
CA ASP A 53 0.54 13.56 -6.23
C ASP A 53 0.48 14.99 -5.68
N GLU A 54 -0.71 15.40 -5.24
CA GLU A 54 -0.93 16.74 -4.71
C GLU A 54 -0.19 16.98 -3.39
N LEU A 55 0.16 15.92 -2.66
CA LEU A 55 0.98 15.97 -1.45
C LEU A 55 2.47 15.76 -1.71
N ARG A 56 2.86 15.46 -2.96
CA ARG A 56 4.20 14.96 -3.32
C ARG A 56 4.61 13.76 -2.46
N LEU A 57 3.62 12.93 -2.09
CA LEU A 57 3.81 11.78 -1.24
C LEU A 57 3.97 10.56 -2.14
N TYR A 58 5.12 9.92 -2.05
CA TYR A 58 5.39 8.63 -2.65
C TYR A 58 6.11 7.77 -1.63
N GLU A 59 5.48 6.68 -1.22
CA GLU A 59 6.05 5.71 -0.31
C GLU A 59 5.95 4.32 -0.93
N SER A 60 7.04 3.57 -0.86
CA SER A 60 7.08 2.18 -1.30
C SER A 60 7.68 1.32 -0.20
N ARG A 61 7.00 0.23 0.10
CA ARG A 61 7.41 -0.73 1.14
C ARG A 61 7.22 -2.15 0.64
N HIS A 62 8.14 -3.00 1.06
CA HIS A 62 8.01 -4.43 0.86
C HIS A 62 7.00 -4.98 1.87
N SER A 63 6.10 -5.87 1.44
CA SER A 63 5.01 -6.36 2.30
C SER A 63 5.50 -6.97 3.61
N SER A 64 6.67 -7.62 3.61
CA SER A 64 7.24 -8.19 4.85
C SER A 64 7.58 -7.14 5.92
N GLN A 65 7.78 -5.89 5.52
CA GLN A 65 8.04 -4.75 6.42
C GLN A 65 6.76 -4.15 6.99
N LEU A 66 5.59 -4.58 6.49
CA LEU A 66 4.28 -4.06 6.87
C LEU A 66 3.57 -4.95 7.90
N THR A 67 4.26 -5.92 8.51
CA THR A 67 3.71 -6.74 9.60
C THR A 67 3.43 -5.93 10.87
N SER A 68 3.96 -4.71 10.96
CA SER A 68 3.60 -3.68 11.92
C SER A 68 3.19 -2.38 11.20
N PRO A 69 2.36 -1.53 11.84
CA PRO A 69 1.95 -0.26 11.25
C PRO A 69 3.14 0.66 10.94
N VAL A 70 3.22 1.12 9.70
CA VAL A 70 4.18 2.13 9.24
C VAL A 70 3.45 3.46 9.09
N MET A 71 3.95 4.49 9.78
CA MET A 71 3.41 5.85 9.73
C MET A 71 4.05 6.65 8.60
N ILE A 72 3.22 7.33 7.82
CA ILE A 72 3.59 8.25 6.76
C ILE A 72 2.90 9.58 7.05
N ASN A 73 3.66 10.66 7.11
CA ASN A 73 3.13 11.99 7.40
C ASN A 73 3.09 12.84 6.14
N SER A 74 1.96 13.49 5.87
CA SER A 74 1.89 14.56 4.88
C SER A 74 2.53 15.83 5.42
N SER A 75 3.20 16.61 4.57
CA SER A 75 3.68 17.95 4.91
C SER A 75 3.39 18.94 3.77
N GLY A 76 3.36 20.24 4.08
CA GLY A 76 3.20 21.30 3.08
C GLY A 76 1.77 21.82 2.88
N VAL A 77 1.51 22.42 1.71
CA VAL A 77 0.20 22.96 1.33
C VAL A 77 -0.69 21.81 0.85
N ILE A 78 -1.85 21.65 1.47
CA ILE A 78 -2.73 20.50 1.28
C ILE A 78 -4.02 20.99 0.59
N PRO A 79 -4.21 20.69 -0.70
CA PRO A 79 -5.44 21.03 -1.40
C PRO A 79 -6.61 20.21 -0.88
N PHE A 80 -7.82 20.75 -0.95
CA PHE A 80 -9.00 20.13 -0.33
C PHE A 80 -9.35 18.76 -0.94
N SER A 81 -9.16 18.58 -2.24
CA SER A 81 -9.42 17.34 -2.96
C SER A 81 -8.13 16.82 -3.56
N GLN A 82 -7.87 15.55 -3.35
CA GLN A 82 -6.63 14.89 -3.76
C GLN A 82 -6.95 13.51 -4.31
N GLN A 83 -6.19 13.09 -5.32
CA GLN A 83 -6.27 11.76 -5.89
C GLN A 83 -5.03 10.97 -5.50
N GLY A 84 -5.25 9.77 -4.99
CA GLY A 84 -4.19 8.86 -4.65
C GLY A 84 -4.35 7.53 -5.37
N SER A 85 -3.26 6.77 -5.39
CA SER A 85 -3.29 5.41 -5.85
C SER A 85 -2.47 4.51 -4.94
N LEU A 86 -3.02 3.34 -4.67
CA LEU A 86 -2.31 2.24 -4.04
C LEU A 86 -1.96 1.23 -5.14
N ARG A 87 -0.69 0.90 -5.25
CA ARG A 87 -0.17 -0.05 -6.23
C ARG A 87 0.37 -1.27 -5.50
N VAL A 88 -0.16 -2.44 -5.81
CA VAL A 88 0.34 -3.74 -5.34
C VAL A 88 1.01 -4.41 -6.52
N ALA A 89 2.27 -4.81 -6.38
CA ALA A 89 3.02 -5.48 -7.42
C ALA A 89 3.68 -6.74 -6.87
N LEU A 90 3.38 -7.91 -7.45
CA LEU A 90 4.10 -9.13 -7.11
C LEU A 90 5.58 -8.98 -7.50
N GLU A 91 6.47 -9.41 -6.61
CA GLU A 91 7.90 -9.47 -6.93
C GLU A 91 8.25 -10.71 -7.75
N ASN A 92 7.56 -11.82 -7.46
CA ASN A 92 7.77 -13.10 -8.10
C ASN A 92 6.41 -13.70 -8.47
N SER A 93 6.40 -14.56 -9.49
CA SER A 93 5.24 -15.38 -9.80
C SER A 93 4.87 -16.29 -8.64
N LEU A 94 3.57 -16.49 -8.42
CA LEU A 94 3.06 -17.37 -7.37
C LEU A 94 3.49 -18.81 -7.63
N ARG A 95 4.09 -19.46 -6.63
CA ARG A 95 4.70 -20.79 -6.78
C ARG A 95 3.69 -21.93 -6.95
N PHE A 96 2.50 -21.80 -6.36
CA PHE A 96 1.48 -22.84 -6.34
C PHE A 96 0.18 -22.33 -6.96
N ALA A 97 -0.58 -23.23 -7.58
CA ALA A 97 -1.92 -22.92 -8.05
C ALA A 97 -2.90 -22.90 -6.87
N GLY A 98 -3.77 -21.89 -6.83
CA GLY A 98 -4.83 -21.78 -5.83
C GLY A 98 -5.05 -20.34 -5.38
N TYR A 99 -5.64 -20.18 -4.20
CA TYR A 99 -6.01 -18.87 -3.67
C TYR A 99 -4.95 -18.35 -2.72
N TYR A 100 -4.55 -17.10 -2.94
CA TYR A 100 -3.69 -16.35 -2.06
C TYR A 100 -4.44 -15.12 -1.58
N GLN A 101 -4.29 -14.77 -0.31
CA GLN A 101 -5.00 -13.63 0.27
C GLN A 101 -4.13 -12.89 1.28
N ASP A 102 -4.25 -11.57 1.26
CA ASP A 102 -3.78 -10.69 2.31
C ASP A 102 -4.85 -9.65 2.64
N VAL A 103 -4.73 -9.02 3.80
CA VAL A 103 -5.55 -7.86 4.18
C VAL A 103 -4.61 -6.72 4.49
N ILE A 104 -4.66 -5.68 3.67
CA ILE A 104 -3.94 -4.42 3.89
C ILE A 104 -4.91 -3.49 4.61
N GLU A 105 -4.50 -2.99 5.76
CA GLU A 105 -5.22 -1.99 6.52
C GLU A 105 -4.52 -0.64 6.33
N ILE A 106 -5.33 0.37 6.03
CA ILE A 106 -4.88 1.74 5.81
C ILE A 106 -5.77 2.62 6.65
N GLU A 107 -5.18 3.30 7.62
CA GLU A 107 -5.89 4.29 8.43
C GLU A 107 -5.39 5.68 8.07
N VAL A 108 -6.33 6.60 7.88
CA VAL A 108 -6.03 8.00 7.56
C VAL A 108 -6.66 8.85 8.64
N TYR A 109 -5.84 9.68 9.28
CA TYR A 109 -6.28 10.55 10.37
C TYR A 109 -5.68 11.95 10.24
N PRO A 110 -6.42 12.99 10.66
CA PRO A 110 -5.85 14.33 10.71
C PRO A 110 -4.70 14.38 11.72
N SER A 111 -3.60 15.00 11.34
CA SER A 111 -2.45 15.23 12.21
C SER A 111 -2.58 16.58 12.91
N ILE A 112 -2.40 16.56 14.23
CA ILE A 112 -2.38 17.76 15.10
C ILE A 112 -0.97 18.36 15.16
N HIS A 113 0.04 17.63 14.67
CA HIS A 113 1.40 18.15 14.59
C HIS A 113 1.44 19.25 13.53
N SER A 114 1.44 20.48 14.04
CA SER A 114 1.54 21.71 13.28
C SER A 114 2.65 21.61 12.25
N VAL A 115 2.36 22.04 11.02
CA VAL A 115 3.36 22.40 10.02
C VAL A 115 4.26 23.45 10.66
N THR A 116 5.37 23.04 11.26
CA THR A 116 6.39 23.98 11.71
C THR A 116 6.95 24.59 10.44
N LYS A 117 6.72 25.90 10.28
CA LYS A 117 7.19 26.71 9.16
C LYS A 117 8.70 26.64 8.99
#